data_AF-A0A3C1C937-F1
#
_entry.id   AF-A0A3C1C937-F1
#
_cell.length_a   1.000
_cell.length_b   1.000
_cell.length_c   1.000
_cell.angle_alpha   90.00
_cell.angle_beta   90.00
_cell.angle_gamma   90.00
#
_symmetry.space_group_name_H-M   'P 1'
#
loop_
_entity.id
_entity.type
_entity.pdbx_description
1 polymer ?
#
loop_
_entity_poly.entity_id
_entity_poly.type
_entity_poly.pdbx_seq_one_letter_code
_entity_poly.pdbx_strand_id
1 'polypeptide(L)'
;MLNSRRFFAFLLALTSLVVLNSCKGKGLFAKKSPKSSVTGWNYNEKGGFQVAQAKDQATGPGLVFVEGGTFTMGQTEEDVMADWNNIPRRVSVPSFYMDRTEVANVHYREYIFWLSKIFDPSDPENVKIVEGALPDTLVWRSELSYNEPSVELYFRHPAFNYYPVVGVSWKQAKDFCLWRTDRYNESTLVEKGFINKNNLKPGAQQGDNNFNTRSYLLGLYTAPPGKAMRASKGRAPQQPTLESGIVSPEYRLPFEAEWEYAAYGLVGQNPRTSLK
;
A
#
# COMPACT_ATOMS: atom_id res chain seq x y z
N MET A 1 44.23 -68.02 -5.64
CA MET A 1 44.24 -66.62 -6.13
C MET A 1 42.83 -66.07 -6.03
N LEU A 2 42.51 -65.34 -4.95
CA LEU A 2 41.19 -64.73 -4.76
C LEU A 2 41.02 -63.60 -5.78
N ASN A 3 39.90 -63.64 -6.49
CA ASN A 3 39.61 -62.83 -7.68
C ASN A 3 39.49 -61.33 -7.30
N SER A 4 40.54 -60.53 -7.51
CA SER A 4 40.68 -59.15 -7.00
C SER A 4 39.53 -58.22 -7.43
N ARG A 5 38.89 -58.51 -8.56
CA ARG A 5 37.70 -57.80 -9.06
C ARG A 5 36.47 -57.96 -8.15
N ARG A 6 36.28 -59.12 -7.51
CA ARG A 6 35.15 -59.36 -6.59
C ARG A 6 35.38 -58.70 -5.23
N PHE A 7 36.62 -58.61 -4.78
CA PHE A 7 36.99 -57.94 -3.53
C PHE A 7 36.82 -56.42 -3.64
N PHE A 8 37.19 -55.84 -4.78
CA PHE A 8 36.98 -54.41 -5.05
C PHE A 8 35.49 -54.04 -5.13
N ALA A 9 34.66 -54.88 -5.74
CA ALA A 9 33.21 -54.70 -5.80
C ALA A 9 32.55 -54.77 -4.41
N PHE A 10 33.02 -55.66 -3.53
CA PHE A 10 32.55 -55.73 -2.14
C PHE A 10 32.94 -54.49 -1.33
N LEU A 11 34.13 -53.94 -1.55
CA LEU A 11 34.62 -52.74 -0.86
C LEU A 11 33.88 -51.47 -1.31
N LEU A 12 33.52 -51.40 -2.60
CA LEU A 12 32.65 -50.36 -3.16
C LEU A 12 31.19 -50.46 -2.64
N ALA A 13 30.68 -51.68 -2.48
CA ALA A 13 29.36 -51.90 -1.88
C ALA A 13 29.34 -51.53 -0.38
N LEU A 14 30.37 -51.88 0.38
CA LEU A 14 30.46 -51.59 1.81
C LEU A 14 30.60 -50.08 2.09
N THR A 15 31.37 -49.36 1.27
CA THR A 15 31.51 -47.90 1.36
C THR A 15 30.21 -47.18 1.02
N SER A 16 29.45 -47.67 0.02
CA SER A 16 28.12 -47.13 -0.29
C SER A 16 27.10 -47.32 0.85
N LEU A 17 27.20 -48.42 1.60
CA LEU A 17 26.31 -48.73 2.72
C LEU A 17 26.60 -47.85 3.96
N VAL A 18 27.86 -47.45 4.17
CA VAL A 18 28.27 -46.58 5.28
C VAL A 18 27.83 -45.13 5.05
N VAL A 19 27.83 -44.67 3.80
CA VAL A 19 27.34 -43.32 3.44
C VAL A 19 25.82 -43.19 3.68
N LEU A 20 25.05 -44.25 3.44
CA LEU A 20 23.59 -44.23 3.61
C LEU A 20 23.14 -44.31 5.08
N ASN A 21 23.92 -44.92 5.98
CA ASN A 21 23.59 -45.00 7.42
C ASN A 21 24.08 -43.80 8.24
N SER A 22 24.92 -42.93 7.68
CA SER A 22 25.39 -41.69 8.34
C SER A 22 24.36 -40.55 8.31
N CYS A 23 23.23 -40.73 7.62
CA CYS A 23 22.14 -39.75 7.55
C CYS A 23 20.99 -40.03 8.55
N LYS A 24 21.28 -40.62 9.72
CA LYS A 24 20.32 -40.76 10.84
C LYS A 24 20.57 -39.80 12.01
N GLY A 25 21.38 -38.77 11.81
CA GLY A 25 21.44 -37.59 12.68
C GLY A 25 20.66 -36.43 12.04
N LYS A 26 19.81 -35.75 12.82
CA LYS A 26 19.08 -34.54 12.41
C LYS A 26 19.99 -33.63 11.57
N GLY A 27 19.68 -33.53 10.28
CA GLY A 27 20.64 -33.18 9.24
C GLY A 27 21.19 -31.76 9.31
N LEU A 28 22.34 -31.59 8.64
CA LEU A 28 22.98 -30.32 8.26
C LEU A 28 22.05 -29.33 7.52
N PHE A 29 20.82 -29.72 7.18
CA PHE A 29 19.82 -28.93 6.48
C PHE A 29 18.64 -28.49 7.37
N ALA A 30 18.70 -28.67 8.68
CA ALA A 30 17.71 -28.10 9.59
C ALA A 30 17.81 -26.57 9.54
N LYS A 31 16.80 -25.91 8.95
CA LYS A 31 16.67 -24.44 8.97
C LYS A 31 16.67 -23.98 10.42
N LYS A 32 17.79 -23.41 10.88
CA LYS A 32 17.88 -22.78 12.20
C LYS A 32 16.88 -21.62 12.24
N SER A 33 16.09 -21.55 13.31
CA SER A 33 15.24 -20.39 13.57
C SER A 33 16.11 -19.13 13.61
N PRO A 34 15.71 -18.04 12.95
CA PRO A 34 16.48 -16.80 13.00
C PRO A 34 16.53 -16.32 14.46
N LYS A 35 17.71 -15.87 14.90
CA LYS A 35 17.96 -15.41 16.28
C LYS A 35 18.08 -13.90 16.32
N SER A 36 17.62 -13.31 17.42
CA SER A 36 17.83 -11.91 17.72
C SER A 36 19.29 -11.60 17.97
N SER A 37 19.83 -10.63 17.24
CA SER A 37 21.20 -10.13 17.45
C SER A 37 21.34 -9.34 18.75
N VAL A 38 20.25 -8.70 19.21
CA VAL A 38 20.26 -7.86 20.42
C VAL A 38 20.06 -8.71 21.67
N THR A 39 19.14 -9.68 21.62
CA THR A 39 18.70 -10.40 22.83
C THR A 39 19.09 -11.88 22.83
N GLY A 40 19.54 -12.45 21.70
CA GLY A 40 19.89 -13.85 21.58
C GLY A 40 18.71 -14.83 21.52
N TRP A 41 17.47 -14.35 21.73
CA TRP A 41 16.25 -15.16 21.67
C TRP A 41 15.92 -15.58 20.23
N ASN A 42 15.36 -16.77 20.07
CA ASN A 42 14.89 -17.25 18.78
C ASN A 42 13.59 -16.53 18.38
N TYR A 43 13.51 -16.13 17.12
CA TYR A 43 12.27 -15.63 16.53
C TYR A 43 11.37 -16.79 16.09
N ASN A 44 10.06 -16.51 16.01
CA ASN A 44 9.04 -17.43 15.49
C ASN A 44 8.87 -18.74 16.28
N GLU A 45 9.20 -18.74 17.57
CA GLU A 45 8.85 -19.82 18.48
C GLU A 45 7.37 -19.75 18.90
N LYS A 46 6.81 -20.88 19.37
CA LYS A 46 5.42 -20.93 19.83
C LYS A 46 5.26 -20.02 21.06
N GLY A 47 4.45 -18.96 20.94
CA GLY A 47 4.26 -17.96 21.98
C GLY A 47 5.36 -16.91 22.08
N GLY A 48 6.40 -17.00 21.24
CA GLY A 48 7.47 -16.01 21.15
C GLY A 48 7.19 -14.91 20.12
N PHE A 49 8.11 -13.95 20.06
CA PHE A 49 8.04 -12.84 19.09
C PHE A 49 8.12 -13.37 17.65
N GLN A 50 7.19 -12.93 16.82
CA GLN A 50 7.09 -13.36 15.43
C GLN A 50 7.59 -12.28 14.50
N VAL A 51 8.50 -12.65 13.60
CA VAL A 51 9.06 -11.75 12.59
C VAL A 51 8.58 -12.22 11.23
N ALA A 52 7.79 -11.35 10.58
CA ALA A 52 7.41 -11.54 9.19
C ALA A 52 8.65 -11.39 8.31
N GLN A 53 8.74 -12.25 7.29
CA GLN A 53 9.81 -12.13 6.30
C GLN A 53 9.46 -10.97 5.37
N ALA A 54 10.38 -10.02 5.22
CA ALA A 54 10.23 -8.92 4.29
C ALA A 54 10.10 -9.49 2.87
N LYS A 55 8.94 -9.28 2.26
CA LYS A 55 8.73 -9.49 0.83
C LYS A 55 8.67 -8.12 0.19
N ASP A 56 9.15 -8.03 -1.04
CA ASP A 56 8.94 -6.84 -1.86
C ASP A 56 7.44 -6.54 -1.91
N GLN A 57 7.07 -5.34 -1.45
CA GLN A 57 5.70 -4.88 -1.48
C GLN A 57 5.30 -4.68 -2.95
N ALA A 58 4.23 -5.35 -3.37
CA ALA A 58 3.65 -5.10 -4.68
C ALA A 58 3.19 -3.64 -4.76
N THR A 59 3.46 -2.99 -5.90
CA THR A 59 2.99 -1.63 -6.12
C THR A 59 1.47 -1.59 -6.13
N GLY A 60 0.91 -0.62 -5.42
CA GLY A 60 -0.52 -0.36 -5.47
C GLY A 60 -0.96 0.03 -6.90
N PRO A 61 -2.25 -0.12 -7.22
CA PRO A 61 -2.76 0.21 -8.55
C PRO A 61 -2.51 1.69 -8.87
N GLY A 62 -1.93 1.96 -10.04
CA GLY A 62 -1.65 3.33 -10.52
C GLY A 62 -0.40 3.99 -9.93
N LEU A 63 0.26 3.35 -8.96
CA LEU A 63 1.47 3.89 -8.31
C LEU A 63 2.74 3.56 -9.10
N VAL A 64 3.67 4.51 -9.10
CA VAL A 64 5.04 4.39 -9.60
C VAL A 64 6.00 4.58 -8.44
N PHE A 65 7.09 3.81 -8.44
CA PHE A 65 8.16 3.96 -7.46
C PHE A 65 9.05 5.14 -7.85
N VAL A 66 9.21 6.09 -6.93
CA VAL A 66 10.13 7.21 -7.03
C VAL A 66 11.30 6.92 -6.11
N GLU A 67 12.49 6.80 -6.70
CA GLU A 67 13.72 6.53 -5.96
C GLU A 67 14.12 7.73 -5.12
N GLY A 68 14.48 7.51 -3.86
CA GLY A 68 14.95 8.58 -3.00
C GLY A 68 16.32 9.11 -3.42
N GLY A 69 16.51 10.41 -3.21
CA GLY A 69 17.74 11.11 -3.55
C GLY A 69 17.78 12.50 -2.95
N THR A 70 18.75 13.29 -3.38
CA THR A 70 18.90 14.68 -2.96
C THR A 70 18.81 15.59 -4.16
N PHE A 71 18.08 16.71 -4.04
CA PHE A 71 17.96 17.71 -5.10
C PHE A 71 18.00 19.12 -4.51
N THR A 72 18.30 20.10 -5.36
CA THR A 72 18.16 21.53 -5.03
C THR A 72 16.74 21.98 -5.35
N MET A 73 16.00 22.32 -4.30
CA MET A 73 14.61 22.80 -4.33
C MET A 73 14.61 24.32 -4.57
N GLY A 74 13.69 24.80 -5.41
CA GLY A 74 13.62 26.21 -5.85
C GLY A 74 14.11 26.45 -7.29
N GLN A 75 13.97 27.69 -7.78
CA GLN A 75 14.45 28.13 -9.09
C GLN A 75 15.98 28.15 -9.09
N THR A 76 16.60 27.32 -9.93
CA THR A 76 18.03 27.42 -10.26
C THR A 76 18.30 28.35 -11.43
N GLU A 77 17.26 28.77 -12.16
CA GLU A 77 17.36 29.71 -13.28
C GLU A 77 17.21 31.15 -12.80
N GLU A 78 18.11 32.03 -13.24
CA GLU A 78 18.13 33.45 -12.88
C GLU A 78 17.05 34.19 -13.68
N ASP A 79 15.95 34.57 -13.01
CA ASP A 79 14.96 35.47 -13.60
C ASP A 79 15.52 36.90 -13.58
N VAL A 80 15.76 37.45 -14.76
CA VAL A 80 16.35 38.78 -14.96
C VAL A 80 15.38 39.91 -14.55
N MET A 81 14.10 39.62 -14.29
CA MET A 81 13.04 40.61 -14.08
C MET A 81 12.15 40.38 -12.84
N ALA A 82 12.44 39.44 -11.93
CA ALA A 82 11.58 39.15 -10.76
C ALA A 82 12.30 38.91 -9.41
N ASP A 83 11.53 39.07 -8.33
CA ASP A 83 11.92 39.18 -6.92
C ASP A 83 12.84 38.08 -6.34
N TRP A 84 13.83 38.50 -5.54
CA TRP A 84 14.74 37.67 -4.74
C TRP A 84 14.06 36.98 -3.53
N ASN A 85 13.11 36.07 -3.77
CA ASN A 85 12.49 35.30 -2.67
C ASN A 85 12.68 33.77 -2.73
N ASN A 86 13.40 33.26 -3.74
CA ASN A 86 13.67 31.83 -3.87
C ASN A 86 15.13 31.51 -3.51
N ILE A 87 15.38 31.13 -2.25
CA ILE A 87 16.72 30.68 -1.82
C ILE A 87 16.83 29.18 -2.11
N PRO A 88 17.68 28.75 -3.05
CA PRO A 88 17.82 27.34 -3.38
C PRO A 88 18.36 26.57 -2.18
N ARG A 89 17.67 25.50 -1.79
CA ARG A 89 18.07 24.64 -0.67
C ARG A 89 18.16 23.19 -1.10
N ARG A 90 19.20 22.48 -0.63
CA ARG A 90 19.34 21.05 -0.88
C ARG A 90 18.44 20.26 0.07
N VAL A 91 17.51 19.49 -0.49
CA VAL A 91 16.58 18.65 0.26
C VAL A 91 16.84 17.18 -0.08
N SER A 92 16.78 16.31 0.93
CA SER A 92 16.83 14.86 0.76
C SER A 92 15.42 14.29 0.85
N VAL A 93 15.00 13.55 -0.16
CA VAL A 93 13.68 12.91 -0.24
C VAL A 93 13.86 11.40 -0.13
N PRO A 94 13.19 10.70 0.80
CA PRO A 94 13.24 9.24 0.87
C PRO A 94 12.55 8.62 -0.34
N SER A 95 12.81 7.35 -0.65
CA SER A 95 12.06 6.67 -1.72
C SER A 95 10.58 6.53 -1.34
N PHE A 96 9.68 6.78 -2.29
CA PHE A 96 8.24 6.72 -2.05
C PHE A 96 7.50 6.25 -3.31
N TYR A 97 6.19 6.07 -3.18
CA TYR A 97 5.31 5.75 -4.31
C TYR A 97 4.41 6.95 -4.58
N MET A 98 4.23 7.30 -5.85
CA MET A 98 3.36 8.39 -6.30
C MET A 98 2.44 7.89 -7.40
N ASP A 99 1.23 8.46 -7.49
CA ASP A 99 0.35 8.17 -8.61
C ASP A 99 0.97 8.65 -9.93
N ARG A 100 0.82 7.86 -10.99
CA ARG A 100 1.32 8.22 -12.32
C ARG A 100 0.55 9.40 -12.93
N THR A 101 -0.73 9.53 -12.59
CA THR A 101 -1.65 10.52 -13.16
C THR A 101 -2.42 11.19 -12.03
N GLU A 102 -2.99 12.35 -12.31
CA GLU A 102 -3.93 12.98 -11.39
C GLU A 102 -5.15 12.10 -11.11
N VAL A 103 -5.85 12.40 -10.03
CA VAL A 103 -7.11 11.74 -9.70
C VAL A 103 -8.16 12.13 -10.72
N ALA A 104 -8.61 11.16 -11.51
CA ALA A 104 -9.67 11.37 -12.49
C ALA A 104 -11.06 11.50 -11.86
N ASN A 105 -11.99 12.13 -12.60
CA ASN A 105 -13.40 12.29 -12.19
C ASN A 105 -14.07 10.96 -11.82
N VAL A 106 -13.81 9.88 -12.56
CA VAL A 106 -14.36 8.55 -12.26
C VAL A 106 -13.93 8.03 -10.88
N HIS A 107 -12.67 8.27 -10.49
CA HIS A 107 -12.15 7.83 -9.19
C HIS A 107 -12.79 8.62 -8.05
N TYR A 108 -12.97 9.93 -8.23
CA TYR A 108 -13.63 10.75 -7.23
C TYR A 108 -15.14 10.44 -7.11
N ARG A 109 -15.79 10.07 -8.21
CA ARG A 109 -17.18 9.57 -8.20
C ARG A 109 -17.32 8.24 -7.49
N GLU A 110 -16.33 7.34 -7.61
CA GLU A 110 -16.28 6.10 -6.84
C GLU A 110 -16.25 6.38 -5.33
N TYR A 111 -15.48 7.39 -4.92
CA TYR A 111 -15.43 7.86 -3.53
C TYR A 111 -16.79 8.37 -3.04
N ILE A 112 -17.45 9.27 -3.80
CA ILE A 112 -18.79 9.77 -3.44
C ILE A 112 -19.81 8.64 -3.41
N PHE A 113 -19.75 7.71 -4.36
CA PHE A 113 -20.62 6.54 -4.38
C PHE A 113 -20.43 5.70 -3.11
N TRP A 114 -19.18 5.45 -2.69
CA TRP A 114 -18.90 4.77 -1.45
C TRP A 114 -19.45 5.51 -0.23
N LEU A 115 -19.28 6.83 -0.16
CA LEU A 115 -19.84 7.65 0.94
C LEU A 115 -21.36 7.50 1.01
N SER A 116 -22.06 7.65 -0.12
CA SER A 116 -23.53 7.51 -0.18
C SER A 116 -24.04 6.12 0.17
N LYS A 117 -23.18 5.09 0.04
CA LYS A 117 -23.50 3.70 0.39
C LYS A 117 -23.34 3.45 1.90
N ILE A 118 -22.32 4.06 2.53
CA ILE A 118 -22.03 3.87 3.96
C ILE A 118 -22.89 4.78 4.83
N PHE A 119 -23.05 6.03 4.40
CA PHE A 119 -23.85 7.05 5.05
C PHE A 119 -25.15 7.21 4.26
N ASP A 120 -26.22 6.60 4.76
CA ASP A 120 -27.52 6.61 4.09
C ASP A 120 -28.03 8.05 3.99
N PRO A 121 -28.29 8.57 2.76
CA PRO A 121 -28.80 9.92 2.56
C PRO A 121 -30.23 10.13 3.08
N SER A 122 -30.92 9.06 3.51
CA SER A 122 -32.22 9.16 4.19
C SER A 122 -32.12 9.94 5.51
N ASP A 123 -30.97 9.89 6.17
CA ASP A 123 -30.71 10.62 7.43
C ASP A 123 -30.15 12.03 7.14
N PRO A 124 -30.78 13.11 7.63
CA PRO A 124 -30.33 14.49 7.36
C PRO A 124 -28.91 14.81 7.82
N GLU A 125 -28.38 14.10 8.82
CA GLU A 125 -27.01 14.27 9.30
C GLU A 125 -25.99 13.73 8.30
N ASN A 126 -26.30 12.58 7.68
CA ASN A 126 -25.45 11.92 6.70
C ASN A 126 -25.37 12.68 5.37
N VAL A 127 -26.45 13.36 4.98
CA VAL A 127 -26.49 14.20 3.76
C VAL A 127 -25.35 15.22 3.75
N LYS A 128 -25.08 15.86 4.90
CA LYS A 128 -24.01 16.86 5.03
C LYS A 128 -22.62 16.29 4.76
N ILE A 129 -22.40 15.02 5.09
CA ILE A 129 -21.11 14.33 4.84
C ILE A 129 -20.91 14.16 3.34
N VAL A 130 -21.94 13.68 2.63
CA VAL A 130 -21.88 13.44 1.19
C VAL A 130 -21.78 14.76 0.42
N GLU A 131 -22.60 15.76 0.78
CA GLU A 131 -22.56 17.09 0.15
C GLU A 131 -21.22 17.80 0.39
N GLY A 132 -20.67 17.69 1.61
CA GLY A 132 -19.35 18.26 1.94
C GLY A 132 -18.19 17.61 1.17
N ALA A 133 -18.40 16.42 0.61
CA ALA A 133 -17.44 15.73 -0.25
C ALA A 133 -17.65 16.01 -1.75
N LEU A 134 -18.71 16.73 -2.16
CA LEU A 134 -18.90 17.07 -3.56
C LEU A 134 -17.90 18.17 -3.99
N PRO A 135 -17.35 18.10 -5.23
CA PRO A 135 -16.51 19.15 -5.76
C PRO A 135 -17.37 20.38 -6.10
N ASP A 136 -16.77 21.57 -5.96
CA ASP A 136 -17.39 22.81 -6.38
C ASP A 136 -17.36 22.95 -7.90
N THR A 137 -18.52 22.80 -8.53
CA THR A 137 -18.67 22.97 -9.98
C THR A 137 -18.66 24.42 -10.43
N LEU A 138 -18.84 25.39 -9.51
CA LEU A 138 -18.88 26.81 -9.81
C LEU A 138 -17.51 27.40 -10.12
N VAL A 139 -16.43 26.66 -9.83
CA VAL A 139 -15.04 27.05 -10.17
C VAL A 139 -14.85 27.40 -11.64
N TRP A 140 -15.69 26.84 -12.52
CA TRP A 140 -15.66 27.18 -13.93
C TRP A 140 -16.21 28.59 -14.17
N ARG A 141 -17.24 29.05 -13.45
CA ARG A 141 -17.90 30.33 -13.74
C ARG A 141 -16.96 31.52 -13.61
N SER A 142 -17.02 32.40 -14.61
CA SER A 142 -16.45 33.75 -14.56
C SER A 142 -17.40 34.73 -15.26
N GLU A 143 -17.38 36.00 -14.85
CA GLU A 143 -18.44 36.98 -15.15
C GLU A 143 -18.77 37.17 -16.63
N LEU A 144 -17.81 36.95 -17.53
CA LEU A 144 -17.97 37.14 -18.98
C LEU A 144 -17.60 35.88 -19.81
N SER A 145 -17.45 34.72 -19.17
CA SER A 145 -17.10 33.47 -19.87
C SER A 145 -18.32 32.60 -20.15
N TYR A 146 -18.38 32.00 -21.34
CA TYR A 146 -19.42 31.03 -21.70
C TYR A 146 -19.05 29.63 -21.19
N ASN A 147 -19.19 29.48 -19.87
CA ASN A 147 -18.87 28.34 -19.02
C ASN A 147 -19.73 27.09 -18.95
N GLU A 148 -21.02 27.31 -19.20
CA GLU A 148 -22.06 26.48 -18.59
C GLU A 148 -21.93 24.97 -18.90
N PRO A 149 -21.48 24.54 -20.11
CA PRO A 149 -21.25 23.12 -20.35
C PRO A 149 -20.27 22.48 -19.36
N SER A 150 -19.21 23.17 -18.95
CA SER A 150 -18.24 22.64 -17.97
C SER A 150 -18.83 22.56 -16.58
N VAL A 151 -19.62 23.55 -16.16
CA VAL A 151 -20.30 23.56 -14.85
C VAL A 151 -21.23 22.35 -14.73
N GLU A 152 -21.99 22.05 -15.77
CA GLU A 152 -22.99 20.98 -15.75
C GLU A 152 -22.39 19.59 -15.99
N LEU A 153 -21.51 19.48 -16.98
CA LEU A 153 -21.09 18.19 -17.54
C LEU A 153 -19.73 17.71 -17.04
N TYR A 154 -18.80 18.60 -16.66
CA TYR A 154 -17.40 18.20 -16.41
C TYR A 154 -17.27 17.07 -15.39
N PHE A 155 -17.97 17.18 -14.27
CA PHE A 155 -17.91 16.15 -13.23
C PHE A 155 -18.82 14.94 -13.51
N ARG A 156 -19.92 15.13 -14.24
CA ARG A 156 -21.01 14.15 -14.32
C ARG A 156 -20.99 13.32 -15.61
N HIS A 157 -20.63 13.92 -16.73
CA HIS A 157 -20.78 13.34 -18.05
C HIS A 157 -19.67 12.31 -18.36
N PRO A 158 -20.00 11.14 -18.96
CA PRO A 158 -19.01 10.08 -19.21
C PRO A 158 -17.80 10.50 -20.06
N ALA A 159 -17.95 11.48 -20.95
CA ALA A 159 -16.85 12.00 -21.77
C ALA A 159 -15.69 12.56 -20.92
N PHE A 160 -15.97 13.02 -19.71
CA PHE A 160 -14.98 13.61 -18.80
C PHE A 160 -14.49 12.65 -17.71
N ASN A 161 -14.82 11.35 -17.79
CA ASN A 161 -14.48 10.38 -16.73
C ASN A 161 -12.99 10.30 -16.41
N TYR A 162 -12.12 10.45 -17.42
CA TYR A 162 -10.66 10.34 -17.30
C TYR A 162 -9.95 11.70 -17.23
N TYR A 163 -10.70 12.79 -17.05
CA TYR A 163 -10.14 14.12 -16.81
C TYR A 163 -9.88 14.30 -15.32
N PRO A 164 -8.89 15.13 -14.94
CA PRO A 164 -8.59 15.39 -13.53
C PRO A 164 -9.80 15.99 -12.82
N VAL A 165 -9.98 15.64 -11.54
CA VAL A 165 -11.01 16.28 -10.73
C VAL A 165 -10.61 17.72 -10.40
N VAL A 166 -11.56 18.65 -10.57
CA VAL A 166 -11.37 20.09 -10.34
C VAL A 166 -12.44 20.57 -9.36
N GLY A 167 -12.15 21.64 -8.62
CA GLY A 167 -13.07 22.19 -7.61
C GLY A 167 -13.02 21.44 -6.28
N VAL A 168 -11.91 20.75 -5.98
CA VAL A 168 -11.69 20.05 -4.70
C VAL A 168 -10.78 20.88 -3.79
N SER A 169 -11.17 20.99 -2.53
CA SER A 169 -10.35 21.60 -1.48
C SER A 169 -9.25 20.64 -1.00
N TRP A 170 -8.21 21.19 -0.37
CA TRP A 170 -7.14 20.38 0.23
C TRP A 170 -7.67 19.37 1.26
N LYS A 171 -8.68 19.75 2.05
CA LYS A 171 -9.32 18.86 3.03
C LYS A 171 -10.00 17.69 2.33
N GLN A 172 -10.80 17.96 1.29
CA GLN A 172 -11.46 16.93 0.49
C GLN A 172 -10.46 15.99 -0.19
N ALA A 173 -9.35 16.52 -0.70
CA ALA A 173 -8.28 15.72 -1.29
C ALA A 173 -7.60 14.80 -0.26
N LYS A 174 -7.35 15.29 0.96
CA LYS A 174 -6.83 14.49 2.07
C LYS A 174 -7.80 13.38 2.48
N ASP A 175 -9.09 13.69 2.60
CA ASP A 175 -10.12 12.72 2.96
C ASP A 175 -10.25 11.61 1.89
N PHE A 176 -10.09 11.96 0.60
CA PHE A 176 -9.99 11.00 -0.49
C PHE A 176 -8.78 10.05 -0.34
N CYS A 177 -7.61 10.56 0.05
CA CYS A 177 -6.44 9.71 0.32
C CYS A 177 -6.68 8.73 1.48
N LEU A 178 -7.35 9.19 2.55
CA LEU A 178 -7.72 8.32 3.67
C LEU A 178 -8.68 7.22 3.23
N TRP A 179 -9.73 7.58 2.49
CA TRP A 179 -10.66 6.62 1.91
C TRP A 179 -9.96 5.60 1.02
N ARG A 180 -9.07 6.03 0.11
CA ARG A 180 -8.32 5.14 -0.77
C ARG A 180 -7.48 4.15 0.03
N THR A 181 -6.87 4.59 1.13
CA THR A 181 -6.14 3.74 2.07
C THR A 181 -7.04 2.62 2.59
N ASP A 182 -8.21 2.99 3.11
CA ASP A 182 -9.15 2.04 3.68
C ASP A 182 -9.66 1.04 2.64
N ARG A 183 -10.00 1.52 1.43
CA ARG A 183 -10.44 0.65 0.33
C ARG A 183 -9.37 -0.35 -0.09
N TYR A 184 -8.13 0.10 -0.26
CA TYR A 184 -7.02 -0.73 -0.72
C TYR A 184 -6.59 -1.76 0.33
N ASN A 185 -6.56 -1.36 1.60
CA ASN A 185 -6.25 -2.28 2.68
C ASN A 185 -7.38 -3.29 2.89
N GLU A 186 -8.65 -2.86 2.81
CA GLU A 186 -9.77 -3.78 2.87
C GLU A 186 -9.70 -4.82 1.74
N SER A 187 -9.48 -4.40 0.49
CA SER A 187 -9.38 -5.33 -0.65
C SER A 187 -8.24 -6.32 -0.45
N THR A 188 -7.07 -5.84 -0.01
CA THR A 188 -5.90 -6.69 0.29
C THR A 188 -6.18 -7.71 1.39
N LEU A 189 -6.89 -7.31 2.45
CA LEU A 189 -7.27 -8.19 3.57
C LEU A 189 -8.31 -9.23 3.15
N VAL A 190 -9.25 -8.86 2.28
CA VAL A 190 -10.24 -9.79 1.71
C VAL A 190 -9.58 -10.79 0.76
N GLU A 191 -8.67 -10.33 -0.10
CA GLU A 191 -7.92 -11.18 -1.03
C GLU A 191 -7.06 -12.21 -0.30
N LYS A 192 -6.36 -11.79 0.76
CA LYS A 192 -5.59 -12.67 1.64
C LYS A 192 -6.47 -13.52 2.57
N GLY A 193 -7.77 -13.27 2.60
CA GLY A 193 -8.76 -14.07 3.33
C GLY A 193 -8.84 -13.79 4.83
N PHE A 194 -8.31 -12.66 5.31
CA PHE A 194 -8.45 -12.22 6.69
C PHE A 194 -9.87 -11.72 6.98
N ILE A 195 -10.46 -11.01 6.01
CA ILE A 195 -11.84 -10.52 6.06
C ILE A 195 -12.71 -11.39 5.15
N ASN A 196 -13.94 -11.67 5.58
CA ASN A 196 -14.90 -12.39 4.76
C ASN A 196 -15.38 -11.51 3.60
N LYS A 197 -15.42 -12.05 2.37
CA LYS A 197 -15.96 -11.38 1.17
C LYS A 197 -17.39 -10.87 1.34
N ASN A 198 -18.18 -11.48 2.23
CA ASN A 198 -19.53 -11.01 2.55
C ASN A 198 -19.54 -9.59 3.14
N ASN A 199 -18.44 -9.13 3.75
CA ASN A 199 -18.33 -7.78 4.32
C ASN A 199 -18.39 -6.66 3.26
N LEU A 200 -18.18 -6.99 1.98
CA LEU A 200 -18.24 -6.03 0.85
C LEU A 200 -19.67 -5.87 0.28
N LYS A 201 -20.59 -6.77 0.64
CA LYS A 201 -21.96 -6.75 0.12
C LYS A 201 -22.69 -5.46 0.56
N PRO A 202 -23.58 -4.92 -0.27
CA PRO A 202 -24.45 -3.82 0.15
C PRO A 202 -25.18 -4.16 1.46
N GLY A 203 -25.17 -3.22 2.41
CA GLY A 203 -25.80 -3.38 3.74
C GLY A 203 -24.95 -4.07 4.81
N ALA A 204 -23.76 -4.60 4.48
CA ALA A 204 -22.88 -5.20 5.49
C ALA A 204 -22.11 -4.16 6.33
N GLN A 205 -21.90 -2.96 5.78
CA GLN A 205 -21.25 -1.83 6.43
C GLN A 205 -22.16 -0.63 6.32
N GLN A 206 -22.43 0.03 7.46
CA GLN A 206 -23.28 1.22 7.52
C GLN A 206 -22.91 2.06 8.74
N GLY A 207 -22.87 3.38 8.55
CA GLY A 207 -22.52 4.35 9.59
C GLY A 207 -21.17 4.03 10.24
N ASP A 208 -21.16 4.00 11.57
CA ASP A 208 -19.98 3.74 12.40
C ASP A 208 -19.37 2.34 12.21
N ASN A 209 -20.17 1.38 11.73
CA ASN A 209 -19.73 0.01 11.47
C ASN A 209 -19.16 -0.13 10.05
N ASN A 210 -18.14 0.67 9.73
CA ASN A 210 -17.41 0.62 8.46
C ASN A 210 -15.95 0.23 8.65
N PHE A 211 -15.31 -0.22 7.58
CA PHE A 211 -13.89 -0.54 7.62
C PHE A 211 -13.04 0.74 7.64
N ASN A 212 -12.24 0.91 8.68
CA ASN A 212 -11.16 1.90 8.76
C ASN A 212 -9.86 1.19 9.13
N THR A 213 -8.78 1.47 8.39
CA THR A 213 -7.47 0.83 8.58
C THR A 213 -6.94 1.03 9.99
N ARG A 214 -7.02 2.25 10.55
CA ARG A 214 -6.53 2.54 11.91
C ARG A 214 -7.36 1.82 12.96
N SER A 215 -8.68 1.90 12.86
CA SER A 215 -9.59 1.22 13.80
C SER A 215 -9.42 -0.29 13.77
N TYR A 216 -9.15 -0.86 12.59
CA TYR A 216 -8.85 -2.28 12.42
C TYR A 216 -7.52 -2.67 13.07
N LEU A 217 -6.46 -1.90 12.85
CA LEU A 217 -5.13 -2.15 13.46
C LEU A 217 -5.15 -2.02 14.99
N LEU A 218 -5.98 -1.11 15.53
CA LEU A 218 -6.17 -0.92 16.96
C LEU A 218 -7.12 -1.96 17.60
N GLY A 219 -7.75 -2.82 16.80
CA GLY A 219 -8.73 -3.80 17.27
C GLY A 219 -10.08 -3.21 17.71
N LEU A 220 -10.33 -1.93 17.41
CA LEU A 220 -11.61 -1.25 17.69
C LEU A 220 -12.70 -1.69 16.71
N TYR A 221 -12.32 -1.95 15.45
CA TYR A 221 -13.21 -2.49 14.44
C TYR A 221 -12.92 -3.97 14.20
N THR A 222 -13.95 -4.81 14.28
CA THR A 222 -13.85 -6.26 14.04
C THR A 222 -14.68 -6.67 12.84
N ALA A 223 -14.00 -6.92 11.72
CA ALA A 223 -14.65 -7.43 10.52
C ALA A 223 -15.00 -8.94 10.69
N PRO A 224 -16.07 -9.44 10.04
CA PRO A 224 -16.37 -10.87 10.02
C PRO A 224 -15.16 -11.68 9.52
N PRO A 225 -14.68 -12.67 10.30
CA PRO A 225 -13.43 -13.35 9.99
C PRO A 225 -13.55 -14.18 8.69
N GLY A 226 -12.54 -14.03 7.84
CA GLY A 226 -12.39 -14.82 6.63
C GLY A 226 -11.77 -16.20 6.89
N LYS A 227 -11.43 -16.92 5.81
CA LYS A 227 -10.85 -18.27 5.89
C LYS A 227 -9.49 -18.30 6.59
N ALA A 228 -8.66 -17.26 6.43
CA ALA A 228 -7.33 -17.16 7.03
C ALA A 228 -7.38 -16.92 8.54
N MET A 229 -8.49 -16.39 9.06
CA MET A 229 -8.73 -16.18 10.49
C MET A 229 -9.38 -17.39 11.18
N ARG A 230 -9.53 -18.53 10.48
CA ARG A 230 -9.96 -19.78 11.13
C ARG A 230 -8.79 -20.38 11.91
N ALA A 231 -9.02 -20.71 13.18
CA ALA A 231 -8.02 -21.33 14.02
C ALA A 231 -7.47 -22.61 13.36
N SER A 232 -6.19 -22.57 12.97
CA SER A 232 -5.47 -23.75 12.49
C SER A 232 -4.84 -24.46 13.70
N LYS A 233 -4.83 -25.80 13.68
CA LYS A 233 -4.44 -26.68 14.81
C LYS A 233 -3.29 -26.10 15.66
N GLY A 234 -3.64 -25.52 16.81
CA GLY A 234 -2.70 -25.06 17.83
C GLY A 234 -2.16 -23.62 17.71
N ARG A 235 -2.65 -22.79 16.78
CA ARG A 235 -2.31 -21.35 16.71
C ARG A 235 -3.58 -20.51 16.68
N ALA A 236 -3.70 -19.59 17.64
CA ALA A 236 -4.77 -18.60 17.62
C ALA A 236 -4.66 -17.74 16.33
N PRO A 237 -5.79 -17.44 15.67
CA PRO A 237 -5.77 -16.54 14.53
C PRO A 237 -5.32 -15.16 15.00
N GLN A 238 -4.27 -14.63 14.38
CA GLN A 238 -3.76 -13.30 14.67
C GLN A 238 -4.17 -12.36 13.55
N GLN A 239 -4.71 -11.20 13.93
CA GLN A 239 -4.98 -10.14 12.98
C GLN A 239 -3.65 -9.64 12.39
N PRO A 240 -3.62 -9.30 11.10
CA PRO A 240 -2.42 -8.77 10.48
C PRO A 240 -2.13 -7.38 11.06
N THR A 241 -0.94 -7.24 11.64
CA THR A 241 -0.42 -5.94 12.10
C THR A 241 0.35 -5.25 10.99
N LEU A 242 0.77 -4.00 11.18
CA LEU A 242 1.57 -3.28 10.18
C LEU A 242 2.92 -3.97 9.91
N GLU A 243 3.54 -4.53 10.95
CA GLU A 243 4.82 -5.25 10.87
C GLU A 243 4.72 -6.53 10.04
N SER A 244 3.51 -7.06 9.85
CA SER A 244 3.30 -8.23 9.00
C SER A 244 3.52 -7.95 7.51
N GLY A 245 3.60 -6.67 7.10
CA GLY A 245 3.72 -6.24 5.71
C GLY A 245 2.48 -6.58 4.86
N ILE A 246 1.37 -6.95 5.52
CA ILE A 246 0.13 -7.30 4.83
C ILE A 246 -0.69 -6.06 4.51
N VAL A 247 -0.77 -5.14 5.46
CA VAL A 247 -1.45 -3.84 5.38
C VAL A 247 -0.43 -2.82 4.88
N SER A 248 -0.83 -2.00 3.91
CA SER A 248 0.04 -0.95 3.39
C SER A 248 -0.09 0.35 4.20
N PRO A 249 0.97 1.18 4.21
CA PRO A 249 0.90 2.52 4.79
C PRO A 249 -0.19 3.39 4.14
N GLU A 250 -0.54 4.46 4.83
CA GLU A 250 -1.59 5.38 4.38
C GLU A 250 -1.16 6.19 3.16
N TYR A 251 -2.09 6.33 2.21
CA TYR A 251 -1.96 7.32 1.15
C TYR A 251 -2.09 8.71 1.77
N ARG A 252 -1.24 9.62 1.33
CA ARG A 252 -1.27 11.02 1.75
C ARG A 252 -0.94 11.93 0.59
N LEU A 253 -1.30 13.19 0.74
CA LEU A 253 -0.81 14.21 -0.16
C LEU A 253 0.72 14.33 0.00
N PRO A 254 1.46 14.33 -1.13
CA PRO A 254 2.90 14.60 -1.11
C PRO A 254 3.21 16.00 -0.60
N PHE A 255 4.38 16.15 0.00
CA PHE A 255 4.93 17.47 0.34
C PHE A 255 5.45 18.18 -0.91
N GLU A 256 5.62 19.50 -0.84
CA GLU A 256 6.17 20.33 -1.94
C GLU A 256 7.48 19.74 -2.49
N ALA A 257 8.42 19.39 -1.59
CA ALA A 257 9.69 18.79 -1.98
C ALA A 257 9.54 17.43 -2.68
N GLU A 258 8.55 16.61 -2.29
CA GLU A 258 8.28 15.32 -2.93
C GLU A 258 7.69 15.52 -4.33
N TRP A 259 6.82 16.51 -4.50
CA TRP A 259 6.23 16.90 -5.78
C TRP A 259 7.28 17.42 -6.75
N GLU A 260 8.07 18.41 -6.35
CA GLU A 260 9.13 18.97 -7.19
C GLU A 260 10.14 17.90 -7.58
N TYR A 261 10.57 17.08 -6.61
CA TYR A 261 11.52 16.01 -6.84
C TYR A 261 11.01 14.99 -7.87
N ALA A 262 9.73 14.58 -7.75
CA ALA A 262 9.10 13.69 -8.71
C ALA A 262 8.97 14.33 -10.10
N ALA A 263 8.67 15.64 -10.17
CA ALA A 263 8.54 16.38 -11.42
C ALA A 263 9.89 16.52 -12.17
N TYR A 264 11.00 16.72 -11.45
CA TYR A 264 12.33 16.81 -12.08
C TYR A 264 12.80 15.49 -12.71
N GLY A 265 12.24 14.34 -12.32
CA GLY A 265 12.56 13.05 -12.94
C GLY A 265 14.05 12.67 -12.90
N LEU A 266 14.78 13.06 -11.84
CA LEU A 266 16.25 12.95 -11.70
C LEU A 266 16.78 11.53 -11.49
N VAL A 267 16.10 10.50 -12.04
CA VAL A 267 16.52 9.10 -11.95
C VAL A 267 17.98 8.94 -12.39
N GLY A 268 18.43 9.71 -13.39
CA GLY A 268 19.81 9.66 -13.89
C GLY A 268 20.90 10.27 -13.01
N GLN A 269 20.56 11.01 -11.94
CA GLN A 269 21.56 11.65 -11.06
C GLN A 269 21.80 10.89 -9.75
N ASN A 270 21.03 9.82 -9.49
CA ASN A 270 21.28 8.97 -8.33
C ASN A 270 22.46 8.03 -8.61
N PRO A 271 23.58 8.09 -7.87
CA PRO A 271 24.71 7.18 -8.07
C PRO A 271 24.36 5.70 -7.82
N ARG A 272 23.16 5.41 -7.31
CA ARG A 272 22.61 4.06 -7.15
C ARG A 272 21.15 4.01 -7.56
N THR A 273 20.90 4.02 -8.87
CA THR A 273 19.56 3.71 -9.37
C THR A 273 19.16 2.28 -9.01
N SER A 274 17.93 2.11 -8.54
CA SER A 274 17.34 0.79 -8.32
C SER A 274 17.02 0.18 -9.67
N LEU A 275 17.71 -0.90 -10.04
CA LEU A 275 17.52 -1.64 -11.29
C LEU A 275 16.21 -2.47 -11.34
N LYS A 276 15.11 -1.97 -10.75
CA LYS A 276 13.82 -2.68 -10.76
C LYS A 276 13.02 -2.39 -12.01
#